data_AF-M5RRV9-F1
#
_entry.id   AF-M5RRV9-F1
#
_cell.length_a   1.000
_cell.length_b   1.000
_cell.length_c   1.000
_cell.angle_alpha   90.00
_cell.angle_beta   90.00
_cell.angle_gamma   90.00
#
_symmetry.space_group_name_H-M   'P 1'
#
loop_
_entity.id
_entity.type
_entity.pdbx_description
1 polymer ?
#
loop_
_entity_poly.entity_id
_entity_poly.type
_entity_poly.pdbx_seq_one_letter_code
_entity_poly.pdbx_strand_id
1 'polypeptide(L)'
;MAAQLSRFAETPGATLTSERIATAESSIPMLHCPTRRDAQPYPLMSRYQTHYGSKAARTDYAISAGSGAELDPSDPLSDRMIRVENSGVWQLGRPTRARDVLDGLSVTYAVGEKAMDPNHYTTGICQGDQMPICGDPRDDDTPSTYARYAVRPPMLDRMNDCLVCHDFGSAHPAGWNVLMLDGSVKMATFSIDLEIHKANASIQGHEVPESF
;
A
#
# COMPACT_ATOMS: atom_id res chain seq x y z
N MET A 1 18.53 8.60 -6.65
CA MET A 1 17.37 7.67 -6.56
C MET A 1 16.03 8.40 -6.43
N ALA A 2 15.65 8.99 -5.29
CA ALA A 2 14.31 9.59 -5.12
C ALA A 2 13.94 10.63 -6.22
N ALA A 3 14.84 11.58 -6.50
CA ALA A 3 14.64 12.57 -7.57
C ALA A 3 14.60 11.97 -8.99
N GLN A 4 15.07 10.74 -9.19
CA GLN A 4 14.93 10.03 -10.47
C GLN A 4 13.57 9.34 -10.56
N LEU A 5 13.09 8.74 -9.47
CA LEU A 5 11.74 8.18 -9.39
C LEU A 5 10.66 9.27 -9.61
N SER A 6 10.81 10.44 -8.99
CA SER A 6 9.89 11.56 -9.21
C SER A 6 9.88 12.04 -10.67
N ARG A 7 11.06 12.21 -11.29
CA ARG A 7 11.16 12.58 -12.72
C ARG A 7 10.57 11.53 -13.65
N PHE A 8 10.65 10.26 -13.26
CA PHE A 8 10.03 9.16 -14.01
C PHE A 8 8.51 9.34 -14.08
N ALA A 9 7.88 9.64 -12.95
CA ALA A 9 6.44 9.85 -12.83
C ALA A 9 5.96 11.12 -13.56
N GLU A 10 6.79 12.16 -13.67
CA GLU A 10 6.48 13.40 -14.40
C GLU A 10 6.49 13.24 -15.94
N THR A 11 7.14 12.19 -16.47
CA THR A 11 7.29 11.99 -17.93
C THR A 11 6.87 10.59 -18.39
N PRO A 12 5.62 10.15 -18.15
CA PRO A 12 5.26 8.74 -18.13
C PRO A 12 4.89 8.12 -19.50
N GLY A 13 5.29 8.77 -20.59
CA GLY A 13 5.27 8.27 -21.97
C GLY A 13 6.55 8.58 -22.74
N ALA A 14 7.60 9.03 -22.04
CA ALA A 14 8.90 9.24 -22.64
C ALA A 14 9.47 7.91 -23.14
N THR A 15 10.29 7.98 -24.18
CA THR A 15 11.01 6.83 -24.72
C THR A 15 11.69 6.04 -23.61
N LEU A 16 11.54 4.71 -23.64
CA LEU A 16 12.13 3.81 -22.66
C LEU A 16 13.66 3.73 -22.86
N THR A 17 14.38 4.71 -22.32
CA THR A 17 15.85 4.75 -22.34
C THR A 17 16.44 3.77 -21.33
N SER A 18 17.71 3.42 -21.48
CA SER A 18 18.43 2.58 -20.52
C SER A 18 18.43 3.18 -19.10
N GLU A 19 18.46 4.51 -18.96
CA GLU A 19 18.37 5.19 -17.66
C GLU A 19 16.99 5.02 -17.02
N ARG A 20 15.91 5.08 -17.81
CA ARG A 20 14.54 4.84 -17.34
C ARG A 20 14.38 3.40 -16.86
N ILE A 21 14.85 2.43 -17.65
CA ILE A 21 14.81 1.01 -17.26
C ILE A 21 15.59 0.82 -15.95
N ALA A 22 16.82 1.34 -15.85
CA ALA A 22 17.61 1.25 -14.64
C ALA A 22 16.90 1.88 -13.42
N THR A 23 16.19 2.99 -13.62
CA THR A 23 15.40 3.64 -12.57
C THR A 23 14.22 2.77 -12.12
N ALA A 24 13.47 2.19 -13.07
CA ALA A 24 12.36 1.29 -12.76
C ALA A 24 12.84 0.01 -12.06
N GLU A 25 14.02 -0.50 -12.40
CA GLU A 25 14.64 -1.68 -11.78
C GLU A 25 15.34 -1.39 -10.44
N SER A 26 15.45 -0.13 -10.01
CA SER A 26 16.16 0.22 -8.79
C SER A 26 15.34 -0.17 -7.55
N SER A 27 15.72 -1.28 -6.91
CA SER A 27 15.05 -1.80 -5.72
C SER A 27 15.42 -1.03 -4.46
N ILE A 28 14.46 -0.87 -3.54
CA ILE A 28 14.67 -0.27 -2.21
C ILE A 28 14.54 -1.41 -1.18
N PRO A 29 15.65 -2.00 -0.70
CA PRO A 29 15.58 -3.20 0.14
C PRO A 29 14.71 -3.08 1.39
N MET A 30 14.64 -1.90 1.99
CA MET A 30 13.78 -1.64 3.16
C MET A 30 12.27 -1.73 2.88
N LEU A 31 11.86 -1.73 1.60
CA LEU A 31 10.46 -1.87 1.19
C LEU A 31 10.16 -3.28 0.66
N HIS A 32 11.05 -4.24 0.90
CA HIS A 32 10.82 -5.66 0.64
C HIS A 32 10.82 -6.43 1.95
N CYS A 33 9.86 -7.32 2.12
CA CYS A 33 9.78 -8.22 3.26
C CYS A 33 10.67 -9.45 3.00
N PRO A 34 11.72 -9.71 3.81
CA PRO A 34 12.62 -10.84 3.58
C PRO A 34 11.95 -12.21 3.67
N THR A 35 10.80 -12.32 4.34
CA THR A 35 10.02 -13.57 4.39
C THR A 35 9.27 -13.82 3.09
N ARG A 36 8.99 -12.78 2.30
CA ARG A 36 8.28 -12.91 1.02
C ARG A 36 9.23 -13.14 -0.13
N ARG A 37 10.19 -12.24 -0.29
CA ARG A 37 10.99 -12.15 -1.51
C ARG A 37 12.22 -11.28 -1.35
N ASP A 38 13.21 -11.53 -2.19
CA ASP A 38 14.41 -10.70 -2.27
C ASP A 38 14.11 -9.31 -2.85
N ALA A 39 14.95 -8.33 -2.47
CA ALA A 39 14.88 -6.97 -3.03
C ALA A 39 15.49 -6.90 -4.42
N GLN A 40 14.74 -7.36 -5.43
CA GLN A 40 15.12 -7.35 -6.83
C GLN A 40 13.95 -6.99 -7.75
N PRO A 41 14.20 -6.69 -9.03
CA PRO A 41 13.13 -6.45 -10.00
C PRO A 41 12.32 -7.72 -10.32
N TYR A 42 10.99 -7.57 -10.42
CA TYR A 42 10.06 -8.63 -10.78
C TYR A 42 9.37 -8.37 -12.12
N PRO A 43 8.95 -9.42 -12.86
CA PRO A 43 8.26 -9.29 -14.14
C PRO A 43 7.00 -8.42 -14.05
N LEU A 44 6.84 -7.48 -14.97
CA LEU A 44 5.64 -6.64 -15.09
C LEU A 44 4.62 -7.26 -16.05
N MET A 45 3.33 -7.00 -15.82
CA MET A 45 2.28 -7.32 -16.81
C MET A 45 2.55 -6.63 -18.14
N SER A 46 2.17 -7.25 -19.25
CA SER A 46 2.40 -6.73 -20.61
C SER A 46 1.94 -5.28 -20.80
N ARG A 47 0.84 -4.87 -20.15
CA ARG A 47 0.32 -3.49 -20.21
C ARG A 47 1.28 -2.43 -19.65
N TYR A 48 2.21 -2.82 -18.79
CA TYR A 48 3.18 -1.92 -18.16
C TYR A 48 4.54 -1.95 -18.85
N GLN A 49 4.82 -2.99 -19.65
CA GLN A 49 6.17 -3.20 -20.20
C GLN A 49 6.62 -2.11 -21.17
N THR A 50 5.68 -1.50 -21.90
CA THR A 50 5.95 -0.37 -22.80
C THR A 50 6.44 0.88 -22.06
N HIS A 51 6.06 1.04 -20.80
CA HIS A 51 6.37 2.23 -19.99
C HIS A 51 7.58 2.03 -19.07
N TYR A 52 7.81 0.81 -18.60
CA TYR A 52 8.77 0.51 -17.53
C TYR A 52 9.80 -0.57 -17.89
N GLY A 53 9.63 -1.28 -19.01
CA GLY A 53 10.43 -2.45 -19.37
C GLY A 53 9.82 -3.76 -18.86
N SER A 54 10.50 -4.88 -19.10
CA SER A 54 9.95 -6.22 -18.80
C SER A 54 9.84 -6.52 -17.30
N LYS A 55 10.59 -5.81 -16.46
CA LYS A 55 10.63 -6.00 -15.00
C LYS A 55 10.88 -4.67 -14.31
N ALA A 56 10.53 -4.59 -13.03
CA ALA A 56 10.81 -3.41 -12.19
C ALA A 56 10.81 -3.76 -10.70
N ALA A 57 11.40 -2.88 -9.91
CA ALA A 57 11.36 -2.90 -8.45
C ALA A 57 9.93 -2.66 -7.92
N ARG A 58 9.63 -3.21 -6.75
CA ARG A 58 8.30 -3.19 -6.12
C ARG A 58 8.38 -2.84 -4.64
N THR A 59 7.23 -2.94 -3.97
CA THR A 59 7.11 -2.73 -2.53
C THR A 59 6.14 -3.73 -1.92
N ASP A 60 6.52 -4.31 -0.79
CA ASP A 60 5.67 -5.15 0.08
C ASP A 60 4.89 -4.33 1.10
N TYR A 61 5.07 -3.01 1.08
CA TYR A 61 4.49 -2.04 1.99
C TYR A 61 3.65 -1.00 1.24
N ALA A 62 2.63 -0.48 1.90
CA ALA A 62 1.70 0.50 1.37
C ALA A 62 1.50 1.67 2.34
N ILE A 63 1.31 2.86 1.80
CA ILE A 63 0.98 4.06 2.57
C ILE A 63 -0.46 3.97 3.09
N SER A 64 -0.69 4.48 4.31
CA SER A 64 -2.05 4.58 4.85
C SER A 64 -2.83 5.69 4.14
N ALA A 65 -3.95 5.34 3.53
CA ALA A 65 -4.86 6.27 2.89
C ALA A 65 -6.12 6.57 3.73
N GLY A 66 -6.27 5.91 4.89
CA GLY A 66 -7.34 6.18 5.84
C GLY A 66 -8.13 4.94 6.22
N SER A 67 -9.38 5.18 6.58
CA SER A 67 -10.33 4.14 6.94
C SER A 67 -11.69 4.38 6.31
N GLY A 68 -12.53 3.36 6.34
CA GLY A 68 -13.86 3.47 5.76
C GLY A 68 -14.72 2.24 5.99
N ALA A 69 -15.72 2.09 5.12
CA ALA A 69 -16.64 0.97 5.13
C ALA A 69 -16.67 0.28 3.77
N GLU A 70 -16.95 -1.02 3.80
CA GLU A 70 -17.34 -1.76 2.59
C GLU A 70 -18.64 -1.16 2.05
N LEU A 71 -18.85 -1.26 0.74
CA LEU A 71 -20.14 -0.90 0.15
C LEU A 71 -21.18 -1.97 0.47
N ASP A 72 -22.45 -1.63 0.27
CA ASP A 72 -23.54 -2.61 0.36
C ASP A 72 -23.23 -3.81 -0.57
N PRO A 73 -23.29 -5.07 -0.09
CA PRO A 73 -23.00 -6.24 -0.93
C PRO A 73 -23.88 -6.37 -2.18
N SER A 74 -25.03 -5.70 -2.21
CA SER A 74 -25.89 -5.63 -3.40
C SER A 74 -25.39 -4.65 -4.47
N ASP A 75 -24.43 -3.79 -4.14
CA ASP A 75 -23.76 -2.90 -5.09
C ASP A 75 -22.86 -3.73 -6.02
N PRO A 76 -23.00 -3.62 -7.35
CA PRO A 76 -22.14 -4.30 -8.32
C PRO A 76 -20.63 -3.99 -8.18
N LEU A 77 -20.27 -2.94 -7.44
CA LEU A 77 -18.90 -2.50 -7.22
C LEU A 77 -18.35 -2.84 -5.82
N SER A 78 -19.15 -3.50 -4.97
CA SER A 78 -18.78 -3.81 -3.57
C SER A 78 -17.49 -4.60 -3.41
N ASP A 79 -17.17 -5.49 -4.35
CA ASP A 79 -15.92 -6.27 -4.35
C ASP A 79 -14.68 -5.45 -4.75
N ARG A 80 -14.86 -4.22 -5.27
CA ARG A 80 -13.79 -3.42 -5.90
C ARG A 80 -13.61 -2.04 -5.30
N MET A 81 -14.58 -1.59 -4.51
CA MET A 81 -14.62 -0.23 -4.02
C MET A 81 -14.99 -0.22 -2.54
N ILE A 82 -14.47 0.80 -1.86
CA ILE A 82 -14.81 1.11 -0.48
C ILE A 82 -15.35 2.52 -0.41
N ARG A 83 -16.12 2.80 0.63
CA ARG A 83 -16.47 4.15 1.02
C ARG A 83 -15.42 4.66 1.99
N VAL A 84 -14.60 5.62 1.56
CA VAL A 84 -13.66 6.30 2.47
C VAL A 84 -14.47 7.21 3.39
N GLU A 85 -14.34 6.99 4.70
CA GLU A 85 -15.05 7.77 5.72
C GLU A 85 -14.09 8.75 6.38
N ASN A 86 -12.91 8.25 6.79
CA ASN A 86 -11.91 9.05 7.46
C ASN A 86 -10.61 9.02 6.65
N SER A 87 -10.07 10.20 6.37
CA SER A 87 -8.84 10.33 5.57
C SER A 87 -7.62 9.85 6.35
N GLY A 88 -6.64 9.28 5.66
CA GLY A 88 -5.33 8.95 6.23
C GLY A 88 -4.25 9.96 5.88
N VAL A 89 -2.99 9.58 6.10
CA VAL A 89 -1.84 10.42 5.78
C VAL A 89 -1.71 10.69 4.28
N TRP A 90 -2.05 9.71 3.44
CA TRP A 90 -2.08 9.91 1.99
C TRP A 90 -3.47 10.36 1.52
N GLN A 91 -3.50 11.48 0.81
CA GLN A 91 -4.68 12.00 0.13
C GLN A 91 -4.25 12.55 -1.23
N LEU A 92 -4.99 12.20 -2.29
CA LEU A 92 -4.67 12.67 -3.63
C LEU A 92 -4.76 14.20 -3.70
N GLY A 93 -3.66 14.84 -4.10
CA GLY A 93 -3.59 16.30 -4.26
C GLY A 93 -3.59 17.11 -2.97
N ARG A 94 -3.57 16.48 -1.79
CA ARG A 94 -3.60 17.17 -0.49
C ARG A 94 -2.44 16.71 0.41
N PRO A 95 -1.42 17.55 0.62
CA PRO A 95 -0.34 17.22 1.55
C PRO A 95 -0.85 17.27 2.99
N THR A 96 -0.70 16.17 3.72
CA THR A 96 -1.00 16.09 5.15
C THR A 96 0.14 16.69 5.96
N ARG A 97 -0.16 17.64 6.86
CA ARG A 97 0.81 18.22 7.79
C ARG A 97 0.70 17.53 9.14
N ALA A 98 1.78 17.55 9.93
CA ALA A 98 1.77 16.99 11.28
C ALA A 98 0.65 17.58 12.17
N ARG A 99 0.33 18.87 11.99
CA ARG A 99 -0.78 19.56 12.70
C ARG A 99 -2.19 19.08 12.30
N ASP A 100 -2.31 18.35 11.20
CA ASP A 100 -3.58 17.81 10.71
C ASP A 100 -3.84 16.41 11.30
N VAL A 101 -2.89 15.86 12.07
CA VAL A 101 -3.00 14.54 12.72
C VAL A 101 -3.41 14.73 14.17
N LEU A 102 -4.63 14.32 14.49
CA LEU A 102 -5.25 14.66 15.77
C LEU A 102 -5.01 13.62 16.88
N ASP A 103 -4.91 12.32 16.55
CA ASP A 103 -4.65 11.27 17.55
C ASP A 103 -3.18 11.14 17.98
N GLY A 104 -2.29 11.80 17.24
CA GLY A 104 -0.85 11.83 17.52
C GLY A 104 -0.02 10.97 16.57
N LEU A 105 1.20 11.43 16.32
CA LEU A 105 2.07 10.83 15.29
C LEU A 105 2.54 9.41 15.64
N SER A 106 2.55 9.04 16.91
CA SER A 106 3.00 7.73 17.38
C SER A 106 1.93 6.64 17.32
N VAL A 107 0.68 7.00 17.02
CA VAL A 107 -0.46 6.07 16.89
C VAL A 107 -1.04 6.02 15.49
N THR A 108 -0.84 7.07 14.68
CA THR A 108 -1.28 7.11 13.29
C THR A 108 -0.31 6.38 12.35
N TYR A 109 -0.84 5.49 11.52
CA TYR A 109 -0.09 4.74 10.51
C TYR A 109 0.45 5.66 9.42
N ALA A 110 1.73 5.49 9.11
CA ALA A 110 2.35 6.04 7.92
C ALA A 110 2.34 5.02 6.78
N VAL A 111 2.98 3.86 7.01
CA VAL A 111 3.21 2.81 6.03
C VAL A 111 3.07 1.46 6.71
N GLY A 112 2.31 0.54 6.14
CA GLY A 112 2.10 -0.81 6.68
C GLY A 112 2.48 -1.89 5.68
N GLU A 113 2.82 -3.08 6.16
CA GLU A 113 2.89 -4.26 5.31
C GLU A 113 1.51 -4.54 4.68
N LYS A 114 1.54 -4.94 3.41
CA LYS A 114 0.34 -5.39 2.67
C LYS A 114 0.03 -6.82 3.06
N ALA A 115 -1.22 -7.27 2.99
CA ALA A 115 -1.48 -8.70 2.81
C ALA A 115 -1.33 -9.06 1.31
N MET A 116 -0.88 -10.28 0.99
CA MET A 116 -0.67 -10.75 -0.38
C MET A 116 -0.93 -12.25 -0.54
N ASP A 117 -1.07 -12.68 -1.80
CA ASP A 117 -1.12 -14.10 -2.16
C ASP A 117 0.31 -14.66 -2.31
N PRO A 118 0.71 -15.68 -1.51
CA PRO A 118 2.02 -16.32 -1.62
C PRO A 118 2.35 -16.90 -3.00
N ASN A 119 1.34 -17.30 -3.79
CA ASN A 119 1.55 -17.81 -5.14
C ASN A 119 2.00 -16.71 -6.13
N HIS A 120 1.92 -15.45 -5.72
CA HIS A 120 2.09 -14.30 -6.60
C HIS A 120 3.12 -13.27 -6.12
N TYR A 121 3.96 -13.62 -5.14
CA TYR A 121 5.06 -12.74 -4.70
C TYR A 121 6.02 -12.31 -5.81
N THR A 122 6.16 -13.12 -6.86
CA THR A 122 7.17 -12.90 -7.91
C THR A 122 6.58 -12.72 -9.31
N THR A 123 5.24 -12.78 -9.45
CA THR A 123 4.59 -12.87 -10.76
C THR A 123 4.14 -11.51 -11.29
N GLY A 124 3.73 -10.60 -10.42
CA GLY A 124 3.19 -9.29 -10.82
C GLY A 124 1.77 -9.28 -11.34
N ILE A 125 1.02 -10.35 -11.13
CA ILE A 125 -0.39 -10.41 -11.53
C ILE A 125 -1.34 -10.10 -10.37
N CYS A 126 -0.84 -10.04 -9.14
CA CYS A 126 -1.63 -9.65 -7.98
C CYS A 126 -1.90 -8.14 -8.04
N GLN A 127 -3.17 -7.72 -7.96
CA GLN A 127 -3.56 -6.33 -8.16
C GLN A 127 -2.85 -5.36 -7.19
N GLY A 128 -2.55 -5.84 -5.98
CA GLY A 128 -1.83 -5.11 -4.94
C GLY A 128 -0.30 -5.04 -5.10
N ASP A 129 0.25 -5.70 -6.13
CA ASP A 129 1.69 -5.83 -6.38
C ASP A 129 2.07 -5.79 -7.89
N GLN A 130 1.19 -5.31 -8.76
CA GLN A 130 1.46 -5.36 -10.20
C GLN A 130 2.30 -4.18 -10.72
N MET A 131 2.40 -3.11 -9.94
CA MET A 131 3.01 -1.84 -10.38
C MET A 131 4.44 -1.63 -9.86
N PRO A 132 5.29 -0.94 -10.63
CA PRO A 132 6.66 -0.62 -10.25
C PRO A 132 6.73 0.48 -9.19
N ILE A 133 7.63 0.39 -8.21
CA ILE A 133 7.73 1.34 -7.08
C ILE A 133 7.76 2.84 -7.46
N CYS A 134 8.15 3.17 -8.69
CA CYS A 134 8.07 4.53 -9.22
C CYS A 134 6.64 5.07 -9.47
N GLY A 135 5.61 4.22 -9.39
CA GLY A 135 4.20 4.61 -9.56
C GLY A 135 3.76 4.80 -11.02
N ASP A 136 2.43 4.78 -11.24
CA ASP A 136 1.78 5.36 -12.44
C ASP A 136 0.51 6.11 -12.03
N PRO A 137 0.55 7.44 -11.88
CA PRO A 137 -0.60 8.20 -11.35
C PRO A 137 -1.84 8.18 -12.27
N ARG A 138 -1.79 7.54 -13.43
CA ARG A 138 -2.87 7.51 -14.43
C ARG A 138 -3.51 6.12 -14.58
N ASP A 139 -2.97 5.11 -13.92
CA ASP A 139 -3.55 3.76 -13.93
C ASP A 139 -4.50 3.62 -12.73
N ASP A 140 -5.73 3.17 -13.00
CA ASP A 140 -6.77 3.02 -11.97
C ASP A 140 -6.41 1.98 -10.90
N ASP A 141 -5.46 1.07 -11.16
CA ASP A 141 -4.97 0.09 -10.19
C ASP A 141 -3.82 0.61 -9.30
N THR A 142 -3.30 1.82 -9.56
CA THR A 142 -2.23 2.43 -8.76
C THR A 142 -2.57 2.53 -7.28
N PRO A 143 -3.77 2.95 -6.87
CA PRO A 143 -4.15 2.93 -5.46
C PRO A 143 -3.99 1.54 -4.83
N SER A 144 -4.41 0.49 -5.52
CA SER A 144 -4.31 -0.90 -5.04
C SER A 144 -2.87 -1.34 -4.82
N THR A 145 -1.88 -0.81 -5.56
CA THR A 145 -0.47 -1.14 -5.31
C THR A 145 0.14 -0.34 -4.16
N TYR A 146 -0.20 0.94 -3.98
CA TYR A 146 0.53 1.81 -3.03
C TYR A 146 -0.23 2.19 -1.78
N ALA A 147 -1.55 2.17 -1.80
CA ALA A 147 -2.40 2.67 -0.73
C ALA A 147 -3.21 1.54 -0.10
N ARG A 148 -3.35 1.57 1.22
CA ARG A 148 -4.26 0.67 1.97
C ARG A 148 -5.19 1.50 2.83
N TYR A 149 -6.38 0.96 3.01
CA TYR A 149 -7.40 1.53 3.86
C TYR A 149 -7.78 0.52 4.93
N ALA A 150 -7.88 0.96 6.18
CA ALA A 150 -8.44 0.14 7.24
C ALA A 150 -9.96 0.08 7.07
N VAL A 151 -10.42 -1.00 6.44
CA VAL A 151 -11.85 -1.30 6.24
C VAL A 151 -12.17 -2.69 6.77
N ARG A 152 -11.24 -3.63 6.58
CA ARG A 152 -11.25 -4.97 7.15
C ARG A 152 -10.09 -5.15 8.13
N PRO A 153 -10.15 -6.17 9.01
CA PRO A 153 -8.99 -6.53 9.83
C PRO A 153 -7.76 -6.84 8.97
N PRO A 154 -6.55 -6.57 9.47
CA PRO A 154 -5.34 -6.97 8.77
C PRO A 154 -5.25 -8.50 8.67
N MET A 155 -4.68 -8.99 7.57
CA MET A 155 -4.73 -10.40 7.20
C MET A 155 -3.35 -11.05 7.12
N LEU A 156 -3.27 -12.32 7.51
CA LEU A 156 -2.12 -13.17 7.15
C LEU A 156 -2.20 -13.49 5.66
N ASP A 157 -1.04 -13.54 4.98
CA ASP A 157 -0.96 -13.92 3.58
C ASP A 157 -1.66 -15.25 3.30
N ARG A 158 -2.46 -15.27 2.23
CA ARG A 158 -3.37 -16.37 1.92
C ARG A 158 -3.31 -16.75 0.45
N MET A 159 -3.12 -18.05 0.21
CA MET A 159 -3.05 -18.61 -1.14
C MET A 159 -4.39 -18.49 -1.87
N ASN A 160 -4.33 -18.13 -3.16
CA ASN A 160 -5.48 -17.99 -4.05
C ASN A 160 -6.52 -16.96 -3.59
N ASP A 161 -6.07 -15.92 -2.89
CA ASP A 161 -6.91 -14.83 -2.40
C ASP A 161 -6.41 -13.51 -2.98
N CYS A 162 -6.98 -13.11 -4.12
CA CYS A 162 -6.61 -11.84 -4.75
C CYS A 162 -7.25 -10.64 -4.04
N LEU A 163 -8.31 -10.84 -3.23
CA LEU A 163 -8.95 -9.73 -2.52
C LEU A 163 -8.13 -9.31 -1.29
N VAL A 164 -7.41 -10.26 -0.66
CA VAL A 164 -6.48 -9.97 0.44
C VAL A 164 -5.46 -8.90 0.06
N CYS A 165 -5.15 -8.76 -1.23
CA CYS A 165 -4.14 -7.82 -1.68
C CYS A 165 -4.53 -6.34 -1.49
N HIS A 166 -5.77 -6.05 -1.07
CA HIS A 166 -6.25 -4.70 -0.76
C HIS A 166 -6.18 -4.34 0.72
N ASP A 167 -5.79 -5.28 1.58
CA ASP A 167 -5.75 -5.10 3.03
C ASP A 167 -4.30 -4.93 3.54
N PHE A 168 -4.17 -4.36 4.74
CA PHE A 168 -2.94 -4.47 5.52
C PHE A 168 -2.73 -5.91 5.97
N GLY A 169 -1.49 -6.31 6.24
CA GLY A 169 -1.20 -7.68 6.64
C GLY A 169 0.26 -8.05 6.54
N SER A 170 0.58 -9.34 6.57
CA SER A 170 1.97 -9.80 6.41
C SER A 170 2.05 -11.30 6.09
N ALA A 171 3.25 -11.77 5.74
CA ALA A 171 3.58 -13.19 5.68
C ALA A 171 3.89 -13.80 7.06
N HIS A 172 3.98 -12.97 8.11
CA HIS A 172 4.49 -13.38 9.42
C HIS A 172 3.35 -13.79 10.35
N PRO A 173 3.33 -15.03 10.87
CA PRO A 173 2.24 -15.48 11.75
C PRO A 173 2.07 -14.67 13.04
N ALA A 174 3.12 -13.98 13.50
CA ALA A 174 3.10 -13.19 14.73
C ALA A 174 2.35 -11.86 14.59
N GLY A 175 2.19 -11.34 13.37
CA GLY A 175 1.63 -10.02 13.11
C GLY A 175 2.28 -9.33 11.92
N TRP A 176 1.99 -8.05 11.75
CA TRP A 176 2.47 -7.24 10.63
C TRP A 176 3.19 -6.00 11.13
N ASN A 177 4.20 -5.55 10.40
CA ASN A 177 4.93 -4.34 10.76
C ASN A 177 4.23 -3.10 10.20
N VAL A 178 4.20 -2.06 11.01
CA VAL A 178 3.68 -0.75 10.65
C VAL A 178 4.63 0.34 11.13
N LEU A 179 4.95 1.25 10.21
CA LEU A 179 5.65 2.50 10.47
C LEU A 179 4.61 3.54 10.88
N MET A 180 4.81 4.17 12.03
CA MET A 180 3.99 5.28 12.53
C MET A 180 4.51 6.62 11.99
N LEU A 181 3.71 7.68 12.07
CA LEU A 181 4.12 9.01 11.55
C LEU A 181 5.27 9.66 12.32
N ASP A 182 5.54 9.25 13.55
CA ASP A 182 6.71 9.69 14.32
C ASP A 182 8.01 8.95 13.93
N GLY A 183 7.92 7.99 13.00
CA GLY A 183 9.04 7.17 12.54
C GLY A 183 9.29 5.92 13.38
N SER A 184 8.53 5.68 14.45
CA SER A 184 8.59 4.42 15.18
C SER A 184 7.99 3.27 14.35
N VAL A 185 8.54 2.06 14.51
CA VAL A 185 7.98 0.85 13.91
C VAL A 185 7.37 0.00 15.02
N LYS A 186 6.14 -0.45 14.80
CA LYS A 186 5.39 -1.32 15.71
C LYS A 186 4.98 -2.59 14.98
N MET A 187 4.90 -3.69 15.72
CA MET A 187 4.25 -4.91 15.24
C MET A 187 2.81 -4.92 15.78
N ALA A 188 1.83 -4.95 14.88
CA ALA A 188 0.43 -5.10 15.21
C ALA A 188 -0.03 -6.53 14.93
N THR A 189 -1.00 -7.03 15.69
CA THR A 189 -1.53 -8.38 15.52
C THR A 189 -2.71 -8.38 14.55
N PHE A 190 -3.01 -9.54 13.98
CA PHE A 190 -4.21 -9.74 13.14
C PHE A 190 -5.52 -9.71 13.94
N SER A 191 -5.43 -9.75 15.28
CA SER A 191 -6.55 -9.69 16.21
C SER A 191 -6.80 -8.28 16.76
N ILE A 192 -6.21 -7.24 16.16
CA ILE A 192 -6.48 -5.86 16.52
C ILE A 192 -7.98 -5.57 16.36
N ASP A 193 -8.55 -4.86 17.33
CA ASP A 193 -9.94 -4.39 17.21
C ASP A 193 -10.11 -3.53 15.95
N LEU A 194 -11.19 -3.76 15.20
CA LEU A 194 -11.38 -3.11 13.91
C LEU A 194 -11.54 -1.59 14.05
N GLU A 195 -12.22 -1.10 15.10
CA GLU A 195 -12.38 0.34 15.31
C GLU A 195 -11.05 1.00 15.68
N ILE A 196 -10.22 0.33 16.48
CA ILE A 196 -8.84 0.78 16.75
C ILE A 196 -8.01 0.77 15.46
N HIS A 197 -8.16 -0.25 14.61
CA HIS A 197 -7.45 -0.32 13.33
C HIS A 197 -7.87 0.83 12.40
N LYS A 198 -9.16 1.14 12.32
CA LYS A 198 -9.73 2.26 11.56
C LYS A 198 -9.21 3.60 12.07
N ALA A 199 -9.25 3.83 13.38
CA ALA A 199 -8.75 5.05 14.01
C ALA A 199 -7.25 5.25 13.75
N ASN A 200 -6.42 4.22 13.98
CA ASN A 200 -4.99 4.32 13.73
C ASN A 200 -4.63 4.59 12.25
N ALA A 201 -5.48 4.20 11.30
CA ALA A 201 -5.25 4.50 9.89
C ALA A 201 -5.63 5.94 9.50
N SER A 202 -6.40 6.64 10.34
CA SER A 202 -6.91 7.99 10.09
C SER A 202 -6.07 9.10 10.75
N ILE A 203 -6.34 10.33 10.31
CA ILE A 203 -5.82 11.57 10.89
C ILE A 203 -6.90 12.35 11.67
N GLN A 204 -8.16 11.92 11.63
CA GLN A 204 -9.32 12.77 11.96
C GLN A 204 -9.64 12.89 13.45
N GLY A 205 -9.05 12.08 14.34
CA GLY A 205 -9.27 12.21 15.76
C GLY A 205 -10.63 11.71 16.22
N HIS A 206 -10.70 11.19 17.44
CA HIS A 206 -11.97 10.88 18.12
C HIS A 206 -12.89 9.89 17.38
N GLU A 207 -12.34 9.04 16.51
CA GLU A 207 -13.12 8.02 15.79
C GLU A 207 -13.59 6.91 16.73
N VAL A 208 -12.80 6.63 17.78
CA VAL A 208 -13.22 5.74 18.87
C VAL A 208 -13.83 6.60 19.98
N PRO A 209 -15.08 6.35 20.40
CA PRO A 209 -15.65 7.03 21.55
C PRO A 209 -14.73 6.83 22.76
N GLU A 210 -14.49 7.89 23.54
CA GLU A 210 -13.92 7.73 24.89
C GLU A 210 -14.84 6.76 25.64
N SER A 211 -14.38 5.53 25.87
CA SER A 211 -15.15 4.56 26.64
C SER A 211 -15.27 5.07 28.08
N PHE A 212 -16.53 5.06 28.56
CA PHE A 212 -17.00 5.50 29.88
C PHE A 212 -16.22 4.91 31.07
#